data_AF-A0A8J8NE90-F1
#
_entry.id   AF-A0A8J8NE90-F1
#
_cell.length_a   1.000
_cell.length_b   1.000
_cell.length_c   1.000
_cell.angle_alpha   90.00
_cell.angle_beta   90.00
_cell.angle_gamma   90.00
#
_symmetry.space_group_name_H-M   'P 1'
#
loop_
_entity.id
_entity.type
_entity.pdbx_description
1 polymer ?
#
loop_
_entity_poly.entity_id
_entity_poly.type
_entity_poly.pdbx_seq_one_letter_code
_entity_poly.pdbx_strand_id
1 'polypeptide(L)'
;MSQTLPQPLIDDLFSSLYRETFFLYILKHSLPYQVTLTHSDLLSIERTLINTKHPTKQLADTLLSLKDAYMLLSPVLRLWKQPQLVNIGSLKQQAFVTYLAYHLINHYSLVQGKSEESSESAIDEDDEIGAWVREGIEVRIGKVQSEKVVYDMGLVVWKAYMIAQGIEDQEVLTQLDEFQVDQDAIFNLLTKDEEPHSIPPTSHKEERKLQPLAPVSDFYAQDDSDNDSDFDLKYAPQEDTFQDLIPIKRPLYLSDLIQGLQSDNHERFTLSIDTADTLIRNQKLNDLSIMADELLTLLFRLQNRFAVEGFGEKKYRVIQAVVEREPRVVGQVVARMLDGECSLGERMMLVEVLGKTSQAMANEKEEEVMGVKSYKEDLKEENAFFSTQSLFDTPMVILGTLKRKLSPTKHSKGHVNHFHSHAEAFLTPFLHLFKSPLFLSQPTLLSKALFSLSLLLESAANHLQIEKFSQQAFTMWQGLAYSYTQNVEVVMNFAFVLSKLKRLTSAQVDQAIEWVDQQVEANGGNESMVEVGMLVIWYLRGIALLK
;
A
#
# COMPACT_ATOMS: atom_id res chain seq x y z
N MET A 1 26.46 16.19 -3.29
CA MET A 1 25.83 15.28 -4.29
C MET A 1 24.62 14.66 -3.62
N SER A 2 23.43 15.11 -3.99
CA SER A 2 22.15 14.65 -3.42
C SER A 2 21.76 13.32 -4.07
N GLN A 3 21.92 12.22 -3.35
CA GLN A 3 21.36 10.93 -3.77
C GLN A 3 19.94 10.81 -3.21
N THR A 4 18.98 10.68 -4.14
CA THR A 4 17.57 10.41 -3.86
C THR A 4 17.38 8.92 -3.56
N LEU A 5 16.70 8.60 -2.45
CA LEU A 5 16.23 7.26 -2.14
C LEU A 5 15.18 6.77 -3.17
N PRO A 6 15.16 5.48 -3.53
CA PRO A 6 14.16 4.91 -4.44
C PRO A 6 12.76 4.85 -3.80
N GLN A 7 11.76 5.35 -4.54
CA GLN A 7 10.33 5.41 -4.20
C GLN A 7 9.71 4.19 -3.49
N PRO A 8 9.95 2.92 -3.89
CA PRO A 8 9.27 1.79 -3.27
C PRO A 8 9.72 1.54 -1.81
N LEU A 9 10.91 2.01 -1.41
CA LEU A 9 11.37 1.89 -0.03
C LEU A 9 10.62 2.85 0.91
N ILE A 10 10.17 3.98 0.37
CA ILE A 10 9.43 5.01 1.09
C ILE A 10 8.02 4.48 1.37
N ASP A 11 7.34 3.92 0.36
CA ASP A 11 5.96 3.46 0.51
C ASP A 11 5.81 2.26 1.48
N ASP A 12 6.80 1.34 1.53
CA ASP A 12 6.81 0.22 2.48
C ASP A 12 7.16 0.63 3.92
N LEU A 13 7.89 1.75 4.10
CA LEU A 13 8.23 2.31 5.42
C LEU A 13 7.05 3.01 6.12
N PHE A 14 5.91 3.24 5.45
CA PHE A 14 4.80 4.08 5.95
C PHE A 14 3.47 3.34 6.21
N SER A 15 3.50 2.03 6.49
CA SER A 15 2.32 1.30 7.00
C SER A 15 1.86 1.81 8.38
N SER A 16 0.62 1.52 8.81
CA SER A 16 -0.02 2.24 9.94
C SER A 16 0.69 2.11 11.30
N LEU A 17 1.47 1.04 11.52
CA LEU A 17 2.31 0.88 12.72
C LEU A 17 3.57 1.77 12.66
N TYR A 18 4.01 2.13 11.46
CA TYR A 18 5.21 2.93 11.24
C TYR A 18 4.99 4.45 11.38
N ARG A 19 3.74 4.93 11.34
CA ARG A 19 3.43 6.36 11.54
C ARG A 19 3.85 6.84 12.94
N GLU A 20 3.72 5.97 13.94
CA GLU A 20 4.08 6.25 15.34
C GLU A 20 5.59 6.10 15.56
N THR A 21 6.23 5.08 14.99
CA THR A 21 7.69 4.89 15.09
C THR A 21 8.49 5.87 14.26
N PHE A 22 7.99 6.36 13.13
CA PHE A 22 8.65 7.37 12.30
C PHE A 22 8.65 8.75 12.99
N PHE A 23 7.59 9.09 13.72
CA PHE A 23 7.56 10.29 14.55
C PHE A 23 8.55 10.20 15.71
N LEU A 24 8.62 9.04 16.39
CA LEU A 24 9.63 8.76 17.41
C LEU A 24 11.06 8.75 16.83
N TYR A 25 11.23 8.31 15.59
CA TYR A 25 12.50 8.34 14.86
C TYR A 25 12.93 9.77 14.54
N ILE A 26 12.03 10.61 14.01
CA ILE A 26 12.30 12.04 13.79
C ILE A 26 12.68 12.70 15.11
N LEU A 27 11.91 12.50 16.18
CA LEU A 27 12.20 13.06 17.51
C LEU A 27 13.58 12.62 18.03
N LYS A 28 13.95 11.35 17.84
CA LYS A 28 15.21 10.79 18.32
C LYS A 28 16.43 11.26 17.53
N HIS A 29 16.28 11.51 16.23
CA HIS A 29 17.40 11.85 15.34
C HIS A 29 17.53 13.35 15.02
N SER A 30 16.53 14.17 15.37
CA SER A 30 16.59 15.63 15.14
C SER A 30 16.84 16.46 16.41
N LEU A 31 16.81 15.85 17.60
CA LEU A 31 17.24 16.51 18.83
C LEU A 31 18.78 16.48 18.95
N PRO A 32 19.45 17.63 19.20
CA PRO A 32 20.88 17.62 19.48
C PRO A 32 21.19 16.82 20.75
N TYR A 33 22.38 16.20 20.79
CA TYR A 33 22.90 15.21 21.77
C TYR A 33 22.75 15.52 23.29
N GLN A 34 22.10 16.60 23.70
CA GLN A 34 22.01 17.05 25.10
C GLN A 34 20.64 16.84 25.77
N VAL A 35 19.59 16.45 25.05
CA VAL A 35 18.27 16.17 25.67
C VAL A 35 17.99 14.68 25.65
N THR A 36 18.01 14.05 26.82
CA THR A 36 17.59 12.66 27.00
C THR A 36 16.11 12.63 27.35
N LEU A 37 15.25 12.42 26.36
CA LEU A 37 13.86 12.01 26.63
C LEU A 37 13.92 10.70 27.42
N THR A 38 13.36 10.68 28.63
CA THR A 38 13.39 9.46 29.43
C THR A 38 12.47 8.42 28.82
N HIS A 39 12.76 7.13 29.03
CA HIS A 39 11.90 6.05 28.55
C HIS A 39 10.46 6.17 29.06
N SER A 40 10.25 6.78 30.25
CA SER A 40 8.93 7.10 30.79
C SER A 40 8.17 8.15 30.00
N ASP A 41 8.86 9.15 29.43
CA ASP A 41 8.23 10.20 28.63
C ASP A 41 7.74 9.64 27.29
N LEU A 42 8.57 8.80 26.66
CA LEU A 42 8.24 8.10 25.41
C LEU A 42 7.05 7.14 25.61
N LEU A 43 7.04 6.38 26.71
CA LEU A 43 5.93 5.50 27.07
C LEU A 43 4.65 6.27 27.44
N SER A 44 4.77 7.48 27.99
CA SER A 44 3.63 8.35 28.28
C SER A 44 2.97 8.82 26.99
N ILE A 45 3.77 9.27 26.01
CA ILE A 45 3.34 9.68 24.67
C ILE A 45 2.72 8.50 23.91
N GLU A 46 3.32 7.32 23.98
CA GLU A 46 2.80 6.09 23.36
C GLU A 46 1.44 5.68 23.97
N ARG A 47 1.28 5.78 25.30
CA ARG A 47 0.02 5.44 25.98
C ARG A 47 -1.12 6.43 25.71
N THR A 48 -0.83 7.71 25.53
CA THR A 48 -1.85 8.71 25.14
C THR A 48 -2.27 8.57 23.68
N LEU A 49 -1.33 8.19 22.79
CA LEU A 49 -1.59 7.91 21.38
C LEU A 49 -2.53 6.70 21.18
N ILE A 50 -2.29 5.60 21.90
CA ILE A 50 -3.02 4.33 21.70
C ILE A 50 -4.50 4.40 22.15
N ASN A 51 -4.87 5.31 23.04
CA ASN A 51 -6.17 5.26 23.73
C ASN A 51 -7.21 6.29 23.28
N THR A 52 -6.95 7.12 22.28
CA THR A 52 -7.78 8.32 22.02
C THR A 52 -8.29 8.42 20.58
N LYS A 53 -9.52 8.96 20.44
CA LYS A 53 -10.19 9.16 19.14
C LYS A 53 -9.59 10.30 18.29
N HIS A 54 -8.77 11.16 18.90
CA HIS A 54 -8.15 12.33 18.25
C HIS A 54 -6.67 12.46 18.68
N PRO A 55 -5.81 11.52 18.24
CA PRO A 55 -4.42 11.40 18.72
C PRO A 55 -3.58 12.64 18.40
N THR A 56 -3.86 13.35 17.31
CA THR A 56 -3.11 14.53 16.87
C THR A 56 -3.27 15.74 17.78
N LYS A 57 -4.51 16.05 18.22
CA LYS A 57 -4.80 17.18 19.09
C LYS A 57 -4.26 16.96 20.51
N GLN A 58 -4.47 15.77 21.07
CA GLN A 58 -3.91 15.46 22.38
C GLN A 58 -2.40 15.34 22.36
N LEU A 59 -1.79 14.77 21.30
CA LEU A 59 -0.32 14.74 21.19
C LEU A 59 0.26 16.15 21.10
N ALA A 60 -0.37 17.06 20.35
CA ALA A 60 -0.03 18.48 20.39
C ALA A 60 -0.18 19.01 21.82
N ASP A 61 -1.35 18.90 22.47
CA ASP A 61 -1.56 19.40 23.83
C ASP A 61 -0.58 18.79 24.87
N THR A 62 -0.17 17.54 24.70
CA THR A 62 0.80 16.86 25.59
C THR A 62 2.23 17.36 25.32
N LEU A 63 2.62 17.52 24.05
CA LEU A 63 3.91 18.10 23.65
C LEU A 63 4.02 19.58 24.03
N LEU A 64 2.90 20.30 24.03
CA LEU A 64 2.79 21.71 24.40
C LEU A 64 2.82 21.93 25.93
N SER A 65 2.54 20.89 26.70
CA SER A 65 2.75 20.88 28.16
C SER A 65 4.23 20.71 28.56
N LEU A 66 5.07 20.27 27.63
CA LEU A 66 6.50 20.14 27.85
C LEU A 66 7.18 21.48 27.61
N LYS A 67 8.05 21.86 28.56
CA LYS A 67 8.91 23.05 28.50
C LYS A 67 9.83 23.07 27.27
N ASP A 68 9.88 21.97 26.53
CA ASP A 68 10.74 21.68 25.39
C ASP A 68 10.06 21.87 24.02
N ALA A 69 8.84 22.45 23.97
CA ALA A 69 8.17 22.74 22.70
C ALA A 69 9.05 23.55 21.71
N TYR A 70 9.93 24.40 22.25
CA TYR A 70 10.93 25.14 21.46
C TYR A 70 11.91 24.22 20.70
N MET A 71 12.36 23.13 21.35
CA MET A 71 13.32 22.18 20.75
C MET A 71 12.72 21.44 19.55
N LEU A 72 11.39 21.36 19.46
CA LEU A 72 10.68 20.71 18.37
C LEU A 72 10.35 21.66 17.22
N LEU A 73 10.27 22.96 17.47
CA LEU A 73 9.90 23.95 16.46
C LEU A 73 10.88 23.95 15.28
N SER A 74 12.18 23.94 15.56
CA SER A 74 13.22 23.98 14.52
C SER A 74 13.22 22.74 13.61
N PRO A 75 13.27 21.49 14.12
CA PRO A 75 13.14 20.29 13.30
C PRO A 75 11.86 20.24 12.46
N VAL A 76 10.74 20.64 13.04
CA VAL A 76 9.43 20.59 12.38
C VAL A 76 9.36 21.59 11.24
N LEU A 77 9.82 22.83 11.44
CA LEU A 77 9.83 23.83 10.38
C LEU A 77 10.83 23.48 9.27
N ARG A 78 11.99 22.89 9.62
CA ARG A 78 12.94 22.36 8.64
C ARG A 78 12.37 21.23 7.79
N LEU A 79 11.53 20.37 8.35
CA LEU A 79 10.80 19.35 7.60
C LEU A 79 9.67 19.97 6.77
N TRP A 80 8.92 20.89 7.37
CA TRP A 80 7.77 21.54 6.75
C TRP A 80 8.12 22.32 5.48
N LYS A 81 9.30 22.97 5.46
CA LYS A 81 9.80 23.75 4.32
C LYS A 81 10.36 22.90 3.16
N GLN A 82 10.55 21.59 3.34
CA GLN A 82 11.20 20.77 2.31
C GLN A 82 10.33 20.63 1.05
N PRO A 83 10.89 20.91 -0.16
CA PRO A 83 10.17 20.69 -1.41
C PRO A 83 9.70 19.24 -1.60
N GLN A 84 10.43 18.27 -1.04
CA GLN A 84 10.07 16.84 -1.11
C GLN A 84 8.76 16.55 -0.40
N LEU A 85 8.52 17.16 0.77
CA LEU A 85 7.26 17.01 1.50
C LEU A 85 6.08 17.52 0.66
N VAL A 86 6.27 18.62 -0.06
CA VAL A 86 5.23 19.24 -0.91
C VAL A 86 5.03 18.49 -2.23
N ASN A 87 6.11 18.00 -2.84
CA ASN A 87 6.10 17.39 -4.16
C ASN A 87 5.73 15.91 -4.13
N ILE A 88 6.16 15.19 -3.09
CA ILE A 88 6.09 13.71 -3.02
C ILE A 88 5.23 13.26 -1.84
N GLY A 89 5.18 14.05 -0.76
CA GLY A 89 4.42 13.68 0.44
C GLY A 89 2.91 13.65 0.21
N SER A 90 2.24 12.67 0.83
CA SER A 90 0.78 12.58 0.80
C SER A 90 0.12 13.81 1.43
N LEU A 91 -1.07 14.16 0.98
CA LEU A 91 -1.81 15.33 1.49
C LEU A 91 -2.06 15.25 3.01
N LYS A 92 -2.25 14.04 3.54
CA LYS A 92 -2.38 13.79 4.99
C LYS A 92 -1.07 14.04 5.75
N GLN A 93 0.08 13.63 5.20
CA GLN A 93 1.38 13.93 5.81
C GLN A 93 1.64 15.44 5.80
N GLN A 94 1.35 16.12 4.69
CA GLN A 94 1.48 17.57 4.59
C GLN A 94 0.56 18.29 5.59
N ALA A 95 -0.70 17.85 5.72
CA ALA A 95 -1.65 18.39 6.70
C ALA A 95 -1.15 18.19 8.14
N PHE A 96 -0.59 17.02 8.45
CA PHE A 96 -0.10 16.69 9.79
C PHE A 96 1.09 17.56 10.19
N VAL A 97 2.10 17.67 9.32
CA VAL A 97 3.29 18.51 9.60
C VAL A 97 2.89 19.98 9.69
N THR A 98 1.96 20.44 8.84
CA THR A 98 1.42 21.81 8.88
C THR A 98 0.68 22.08 10.20
N TYR A 99 -0.15 21.14 10.65
CA TYR A 99 -0.84 21.24 11.93
C TYR A 99 0.12 21.38 13.10
N LEU A 100 1.18 20.57 13.10
CA LEU A 100 2.17 20.56 14.17
C LEU A 100 3.00 21.85 14.16
N ALA A 101 3.42 22.34 12.99
CA ALA A 101 4.09 23.63 12.84
C ALA A 101 3.22 24.79 13.34
N TYR A 102 1.95 24.83 12.94
CA TYR A 102 0.97 25.84 13.38
C TYR A 102 0.85 25.89 14.92
N HIS A 103 0.70 24.74 15.57
CA HIS A 103 0.55 24.68 17.02
C HIS A 103 1.82 25.07 17.77
N LEU A 104 2.99 24.64 17.28
CA LEU A 104 4.27 25.00 17.91
C LEU A 104 4.54 26.51 17.81
N ILE A 105 4.24 27.14 16.67
CA ILE A 105 4.37 28.60 16.49
C ILE A 105 3.43 29.37 17.45
N ASN A 106 2.17 28.97 17.55
CA ASN A 106 1.22 29.64 18.44
C ASN A 106 1.63 29.53 19.91
N HIS A 107 2.21 28.40 20.31
CA HIS A 107 2.74 28.25 21.67
C HIS A 107 4.05 29.01 21.90
N TYR A 108 4.91 29.13 20.88
CA TYR A 108 6.11 29.95 20.95
C TYR A 108 5.79 31.41 21.30
N SER A 109 4.78 31.98 20.65
CA SER A 109 4.27 33.33 20.93
C SER A 109 3.87 33.54 22.40
N LEU A 110 3.16 32.56 22.97
CA LEU A 110 2.69 32.62 24.37
C LEU A 110 3.83 32.58 25.39
N VAL A 111 4.98 32.04 25.01
CA VAL A 111 6.18 31.93 25.87
C VAL A 111 7.01 33.21 25.78
N GLN A 112 7.27 33.73 24.57
CA GLN A 112 8.04 34.96 24.38
C GLN A 112 7.32 36.20 24.97
N GLY A 113 5.99 36.29 24.85
CA GLY A 113 5.21 37.40 25.39
C GLY A 113 5.21 37.52 26.93
N LYS A 114 5.86 36.60 27.66
CA LYS A 114 5.99 36.63 29.13
C LYS A 114 7.40 36.96 29.62
N SER A 115 8.41 37.03 28.73
CA SER A 115 9.79 37.33 29.10
C SER A 115 10.25 38.67 28.51
N GLU A 116 9.73 39.79 29.02
CA GLU A 116 10.17 41.13 28.60
C GLU A 116 11.56 41.53 29.14
N GLU A 117 12.24 40.68 29.92
CA GLU A 117 13.55 41.00 30.48
C GLU A 117 14.58 39.90 30.17
N SER A 118 15.59 40.28 29.39
CA SER A 118 16.92 39.66 29.18
C SER A 118 17.11 38.58 28.09
N SER A 119 17.71 38.98 26.95
CA SER A 119 19.00 38.46 26.43
C SER A 119 19.23 38.86 24.96
N GLU A 120 20.42 39.40 24.64
CA GLU A 120 20.84 39.80 23.27
C GLU A 120 21.07 38.59 22.32
N SER A 121 21.00 37.35 22.81
CA SER A 121 21.21 36.14 22.00
C SER A 121 19.94 35.60 21.31
N ALA A 122 18.76 36.13 21.62
CA ALA A 122 17.49 35.67 21.02
C ALA A 122 17.25 36.24 19.61
N ILE A 123 17.97 37.32 19.24
CA ILE A 123 17.73 38.06 17.99
C ILE A 123 18.09 37.22 16.75
N ASP A 124 19.12 36.37 16.83
CA ASP A 124 19.59 35.57 15.68
C ASP A 124 18.69 34.34 15.39
N GLU A 125 18.01 33.77 16.40
CA GLU A 125 17.17 32.57 16.23
C GLU A 125 15.79 32.91 15.66
N ASP A 126 15.24 34.08 15.99
CA ASP A 126 13.97 34.56 15.43
C ASP A 126 14.09 34.83 13.91
N ASP A 127 15.26 35.24 13.43
CA ASP A 127 15.54 35.44 12.01
C ASP A 127 15.58 34.11 11.23
N GLU A 128 16.07 33.02 11.83
CA GLU A 128 16.09 31.69 11.21
C GLU A 128 14.68 31.09 11.07
N ILE A 129 13.85 31.19 12.12
CA ILE A 129 12.47 30.70 12.10
C ILE A 129 11.68 31.42 11.01
N GLY A 130 11.81 32.75 10.95
CA GLY A 130 11.18 33.55 9.89
C GLY A 130 11.64 33.15 8.49
N ALA A 131 12.93 32.85 8.31
CA ALA A 131 13.44 32.37 7.02
C ALA A 131 12.82 31.02 6.61
N TRP A 132 12.70 30.07 7.53
CA TRP A 132 12.10 28.76 7.23
C TRP A 132 10.61 28.84 6.90
N VAL A 133 9.88 29.70 7.62
CA VAL A 133 8.46 29.93 7.32
C VAL A 133 8.31 30.55 5.93
N ARG A 134 9.11 31.57 5.57
CA ARG A 134 9.10 32.19 4.24
C ARG A 134 9.41 31.18 3.13
N GLU A 135 10.49 30.41 3.27
CA GLU A 135 10.86 29.37 2.30
C GLU A 135 9.75 28.32 2.13
N GLY A 136 9.15 27.84 3.23
CA GLY A 136 8.09 26.85 3.17
C GLY A 136 6.81 27.38 2.48
N ILE A 137 6.52 28.67 2.66
CA ILE A 137 5.43 29.35 1.96
C ILE A 137 5.73 29.45 0.47
N GLU A 138 6.93 29.90 0.07
CA GLU A 138 7.33 30.00 -1.34
C GLU A 138 7.17 28.66 -2.08
N VAL A 139 7.58 27.55 -1.45
CA VAL A 139 7.43 26.20 -2.00
C VAL A 139 5.95 25.83 -2.20
N ARG A 140 5.07 26.19 -1.27
CA ARG A 140 3.63 25.87 -1.34
C ARG A 140 2.86 26.81 -2.28
N ILE A 141 3.26 28.08 -2.35
CA ILE A 141 2.73 29.07 -3.30
C ILE A 141 3.13 28.68 -4.73
N GLY A 142 4.35 28.18 -4.95
CA GLY A 142 4.77 27.67 -6.26
C GLY A 142 3.87 26.56 -6.81
N LYS A 143 3.15 25.85 -5.94
CA LYS A 143 2.18 24.79 -6.29
C LYS A 143 0.73 25.26 -6.43
N VAL A 144 0.43 26.57 -6.36
CA VAL A 144 -0.92 27.15 -6.46
C VAL A 144 -1.72 26.68 -7.69
N GLN A 145 -1.04 26.26 -8.76
CA GLN A 145 -1.70 25.73 -9.96
C GLN A 145 -2.24 24.30 -9.82
N SER A 146 -1.90 23.56 -8.75
CA SER A 146 -2.23 22.13 -8.62
C SER A 146 -3.29 21.83 -7.56
N GLU A 147 -3.22 22.38 -6.34
CA GLU A 147 -4.16 22.04 -5.27
C GLU A 147 -4.35 23.19 -4.26
N LYS A 148 -5.60 23.68 -4.14
CA LYS A 148 -5.97 24.77 -3.21
C LYS A 148 -5.59 24.48 -1.75
N VAL A 149 -5.75 23.22 -1.31
CA VAL A 149 -5.51 22.81 0.08
C VAL A 149 -4.05 23.02 0.50
N VAL A 150 -3.09 22.76 -0.39
CA VAL A 150 -1.66 22.92 -0.12
C VAL A 150 -1.27 24.39 0.06
N TYR A 151 -1.94 25.27 -0.67
CA TYR A 151 -1.82 26.71 -0.51
C TYR A 151 -2.40 27.19 0.82
N ASP A 152 -3.60 26.73 1.17
CA ASP A 152 -4.25 27.03 2.45
C ASP A 152 -3.38 26.60 3.64
N MET A 153 -2.71 25.45 3.55
CA MET A 153 -1.73 25.00 4.55
C MET A 153 -0.56 25.99 4.76
N GLY A 154 -0.06 26.58 3.67
CA GLY A 154 0.98 27.63 3.73
C GLY A 154 0.49 28.88 4.46
N LEU A 155 -0.72 29.34 4.14
CA LEU A 155 -1.32 30.53 4.75
C LEU A 155 -1.61 30.37 6.24
N VAL A 156 -2.04 29.18 6.69
CA VAL A 156 -2.31 28.91 8.12
C VAL A 156 -1.05 29.11 8.96
N VAL A 157 0.09 28.56 8.51
CA VAL A 157 1.37 28.67 9.22
C VAL A 157 1.90 30.11 9.18
N TRP A 158 1.74 30.80 8.05
CA TRP A 158 2.10 32.21 7.93
C TRP A 158 1.31 33.09 8.91
N LYS A 159 -0.01 32.90 8.96
CA LYS A 159 -0.89 33.67 9.85
C LYS A 159 -0.51 33.46 11.32
N ALA A 160 -0.23 32.22 11.72
CA ALA A 160 0.26 31.91 13.06
C ALA A 160 1.60 32.61 13.36
N TYR A 161 2.52 32.62 12.40
CA TYR A 161 3.81 33.29 12.55
C TYR A 161 3.68 34.80 12.69
N MET A 162 2.85 35.45 11.87
CA MET A 162 2.61 36.90 11.93
C MET A 162 1.98 37.33 13.26
N ILE A 163 1.01 36.55 13.75
CA ILE A 163 0.42 36.74 15.09
C ILE A 163 1.50 36.56 16.15
N ALA A 164 2.36 35.55 16.00
CA ALA A 164 3.43 35.29 16.96
C ALA A 164 4.44 36.43 17.08
N GLN A 165 4.74 37.10 15.97
CA GLN A 165 5.65 38.26 15.90
C GLN A 165 5.01 39.58 16.35
N GLY A 166 3.74 39.57 16.77
CA GLY A 166 3.03 40.80 17.19
C GLY A 166 2.82 41.80 16.04
N ILE A 167 2.93 41.34 14.79
CA ILE A 167 2.68 42.17 13.60
C ILE A 167 1.16 42.24 13.41
N GLU A 168 0.49 43.09 14.20
CA GLU A 168 -0.94 43.38 14.12
C GLU A 168 -1.26 44.34 12.96
N ASP A 169 -0.75 44.09 11.76
CA ASP A 169 -1.16 44.87 10.59
C ASP A 169 -2.56 44.41 10.19
N GLN A 170 -3.57 45.15 10.66
CA GLN A 170 -5.00 44.85 10.44
C GLN A 170 -5.36 44.75 8.95
N GLU A 171 -4.65 45.46 8.06
CA GLU A 171 -4.83 45.35 6.60
C GLU A 171 -4.34 44.02 6.03
N VAL A 172 -3.23 43.47 6.53
CA VAL A 172 -2.70 42.18 6.06
C VAL A 172 -3.56 41.03 6.58
N LEU A 173 -4.02 41.12 7.83
CA LEU A 173 -4.91 40.13 8.43
C LEU A 173 -6.32 40.14 7.78
N THR A 174 -6.85 41.31 7.40
CA THR A 174 -8.14 41.39 6.69
C THR A 174 -8.05 40.86 5.26
N GLN A 175 -6.94 41.10 4.54
CA GLN A 175 -6.71 40.47 3.24
C GLN A 175 -6.62 38.94 3.37
N LEU A 176 -5.98 38.43 4.41
CA LEU A 176 -5.92 36.99 4.71
C LEU A 176 -7.26 36.41 5.16
N ASP A 177 -8.16 37.19 5.75
CA ASP A 177 -9.51 36.76 6.14
C ASP A 177 -10.50 36.78 4.95
N GLU A 178 -10.25 37.57 3.90
CA GLU A 178 -10.98 37.48 2.62
C GLU A 178 -10.71 36.15 1.92
N PHE A 179 -9.50 35.60 2.04
CA PHE A 179 -9.22 34.21 1.71
C PHE A 179 -9.77 33.35 2.84
N GLN A 180 -11.01 32.88 2.75
CA GLN A 180 -11.59 31.95 3.73
C GLN A 180 -10.75 30.66 3.82
N VAL A 181 -9.70 30.69 4.64
CA VAL A 181 -8.85 29.55 4.95
C VAL A 181 -9.67 28.65 5.86
N ASP A 182 -10.24 27.60 5.27
CA ASP A 182 -11.02 26.61 5.99
C ASP A 182 -10.06 25.71 6.80
N GLN A 183 -9.67 26.21 7.97
CA GLN A 183 -8.83 25.49 8.93
C GLN A 183 -9.46 24.12 9.25
N ASP A 184 -10.78 24.08 9.38
CA ASP A 184 -11.52 22.85 9.64
C ASP A 184 -11.41 21.86 8.49
N ALA A 185 -11.36 22.30 7.23
CA ALA A 185 -11.11 21.41 6.09
C ALA A 185 -9.72 20.75 6.15
N ILE A 186 -8.67 21.50 6.50
CA ILE A 186 -7.31 20.96 6.68
C ILE A 186 -7.29 19.93 7.83
N PHE A 187 -8.02 20.19 8.91
CA PHE A 187 -8.10 19.27 10.06
C PHE A 187 -9.02 18.06 9.81
N ASN A 188 -10.04 18.24 8.99
CA ASN A 188 -10.92 17.15 8.56
C ASN A 188 -10.19 16.15 7.66
N LEU A 189 -9.15 16.56 6.93
CA LEU A 189 -8.28 15.65 6.18
C LEU A 189 -7.49 14.69 7.06
N LEU A 190 -7.20 15.07 8.30
CA LEU A 190 -6.53 14.20 9.28
C LEU A 190 -7.47 13.13 9.87
N THR A 191 -8.78 13.33 9.76
CA THR A 191 -9.79 12.47 10.41
C THR A 191 -10.66 11.68 9.44
N LYS A 192 -10.70 12.07 8.15
CA LYS A 192 -11.38 11.28 7.13
C LYS A 192 -10.50 10.12 6.66
N ASP A 193 -10.95 8.90 6.95
CA ASP A 193 -10.48 7.71 6.25
C ASP A 193 -10.83 7.87 4.76
N GLU A 194 -9.91 7.51 3.87
CA GLU A 194 -10.10 7.66 2.43
C GLU A 194 -11.20 6.71 1.95
N GLU A 195 -12.38 7.24 1.66
CA GLU A 195 -13.29 6.57 0.73
C GLU A 195 -12.72 6.73 -0.69
N PRO A 196 -12.65 5.66 -1.49
CA PRO A 196 -12.11 5.72 -2.84
C PRO A 196 -12.92 6.69 -3.70
N HIS A 197 -12.22 7.61 -4.36
CA HIS A 197 -12.81 8.62 -5.25
C HIS A 197 -13.67 7.99 -6.35
N SER A 198 -14.99 8.05 -6.18
CA SER A 198 -15.96 7.81 -7.24
C SER A 198 -16.01 9.03 -8.18
N ILE A 199 -15.66 8.81 -9.44
CA ILE A 199 -15.83 9.76 -10.55
C ILE A 199 -17.33 10.15 -10.62
N PRO A 200 -17.70 11.44 -10.71
CA PRO A 200 -19.10 11.83 -10.80
C PRO A 200 -19.71 11.34 -12.14
N PRO A 201 -20.88 10.68 -12.13
CA PRO A 201 -21.54 10.28 -13.36
C PRO A 201 -22.05 11.54 -14.08
N THR A 202 -21.58 11.72 -15.30
CA THR A 202 -22.07 12.75 -16.22
C THR A 202 -23.53 12.45 -16.56
N SER A 203 -24.43 13.31 -16.10
CA SER A 203 -25.85 13.23 -16.40
C SER A 203 -26.12 13.71 -17.83
N HIS A 204 -26.57 12.83 -18.71
CA HIS A 204 -27.56 13.13 -19.76
C HIS A 204 -28.22 11.82 -20.18
N LYS A 205 -29.29 11.46 -19.47
CA LYS A 205 -30.19 10.37 -19.82
C LYS A 205 -31.33 10.99 -20.64
N GLU A 206 -31.19 11.00 -21.96
CA GLU A 206 -32.30 11.33 -22.87
C GLU A 206 -33.13 10.07 -23.11
N GLU A 207 -34.33 10.05 -22.53
CA GLU A 207 -35.35 9.02 -22.75
C GLU A 207 -35.85 9.08 -24.21
N ARG A 208 -35.43 8.14 -25.05
CA ARG A 208 -36.06 7.93 -26.36
C ARG A 208 -37.22 6.94 -26.25
N LYS A 209 -38.42 7.47 -26.49
CA LYS A 209 -39.68 6.75 -26.65
C LYS A 209 -39.56 5.65 -27.72
N LEU A 210 -39.92 4.42 -27.34
CA LEU A 210 -40.13 3.30 -28.24
C LEU A 210 -41.29 3.62 -29.20
N GLN A 211 -41.04 3.53 -30.51
CA GLN A 211 -42.10 3.47 -31.52
C GLN A 211 -42.54 2.00 -31.73
N PRO A 212 -43.82 1.71 -31.99
CA PRO A 212 -44.30 0.35 -32.19
C PRO A 212 -43.86 -0.19 -33.56
N LEU A 213 -43.43 -1.45 -33.58
CA LEU A 213 -43.17 -2.22 -34.81
C LEU A 213 -44.45 -2.35 -35.65
N ALA A 214 -44.32 -2.02 -36.95
CA ALA A 214 -45.33 -2.32 -37.95
C ALA A 214 -45.43 -3.85 -38.20
N PRO A 215 -46.60 -4.36 -38.59
CA PRO A 215 -46.80 -5.80 -38.76
C PRO A 215 -46.12 -6.32 -40.02
N VAL A 216 -45.42 -7.44 -39.86
CA VAL A 216 -44.90 -8.27 -40.94
C VAL A 216 -46.07 -9.01 -41.58
N SER A 217 -46.49 -8.56 -42.76
CA SER A 217 -47.32 -9.33 -43.68
C SER A 217 -46.67 -9.35 -45.05
N ASP A 218 -46.71 -10.51 -45.68
CA ASP A 218 -46.35 -10.81 -47.08
C ASP A 218 -44.97 -11.44 -47.28
N PHE A 219 -44.83 -12.70 -46.87
CA PHE A 219 -43.69 -13.56 -47.22
C PHE A 219 -44.07 -14.82 -48.02
N TYR A 220 -45.27 -14.90 -48.62
CA TYR A 220 -45.56 -15.98 -49.57
C TYR A 220 -46.45 -15.51 -50.72
N ALA A 221 -45.81 -15.09 -51.82
CA ALA A 221 -46.38 -15.18 -53.15
C ALA A 221 -45.28 -15.72 -54.07
N GLN A 222 -45.34 -17.02 -54.35
CA GLN A 222 -44.66 -17.64 -55.48
C GLN A 222 -45.25 -17.06 -56.77
N ASP A 223 -44.40 -16.62 -57.68
CA ASP A 223 -44.69 -16.72 -59.10
C ASP A 223 -43.39 -17.09 -59.82
N ASP A 224 -43.40 -18.31 -60.35
CA ASP A 224 -42.39 -18.85 -61.25
C ASP A 224 -42.44 -18.08 -62.57
N SER A 225 -41.33 -17.46 -62.93
CA SER A 225 -41.12 -16.89 -64.26
C SER A 225 -39.67 -17.13 -64.65
N ASP A 226 -39.46 -18.17 -65.45
CA ASP A 226 -38.25 -18.42 -66.22
C ASP A 226 -37.79 -17.14 -66.92
N ASN A 227 -36.70 -16.56 -66.45
CA ASN A 227 -35.97 -15.56 -67.22
C ASN A 227 -34.48 -15.75 -66.97
N ASP A 228 -33.83 -16.38 -67.95
CA ASP A 228 -32.38 -16.40 -68.12
C ASP A 228 -31.87 -14.95 -68.24
N SER A 229 -31.44 -14.38 -67.13
CA SER A 229 -30.63 -13.15 -67.15
C SER A 229 -29.55 -13.24 -66.10
N ASP A 230 -28.32 -13.35 -66.60
CA ASP A 230 -27.02 -13.12 -65.99
C ASP A 230 -27.02 -12.62 -64.53
N PHE A 231 -26.26 -13.34 -63.72
CA PHE A 231 -25.86 -13.03 -62.34
C PHE A 231 -25.32 -11.59 -62.19
N ASP A 232 -26.21 -10.62 -62.13
CA ASP A 232 -25.92 -9.26 -61.74
C ASP A 232 -26.05 -9.21 -60.21
N LEU A 233 -25.04 -9.78 -59.53
CA LEU A 233 -24.84 -9.64 -58.09
C LEU A 233 -24.62 -8.15 -57.79
N LYS A 234 -25.72 -7.44 -57.57
CA LYS A 234 -25.70 -6.09 -57.01
C LYS A 234 -25.11 -6.20 -55.61
N TYR A 235 -23.83 -5.90 -55.47
CA TYR A 235 -23.27 -5.51 -54.19
C TYR A 235 -24.01 -4.23 -53.78
N ALA A 236 -25.09 -4.39 -53.00
CA ALA A 236 -25.58 -3.28 -52.22
C ALA A 236 -24.39 -2.85 -51.35
N PRO A 237 -23.95 -1.58 -51.40
CA PRO A 237 -22.99 -1.09 -50.43
C PRO A 237 -23.67 -1.23 -49.07
N GLN A 238 -23.30 -2.28 -48.33
CA GLN A 238 -23.69 -2.40 -46.94
C GLN A 238 -22.96 -1.26 -46.25
N GLU A 239 -23.69 -0.22 -45.90
CA GLU A 239 -23.15 0.84 -45.06
C GLU A 239 -22.73 0.15 -43.76
N ASP A 240 -21.42 0.10 -43.49
CA ASP A 240 -20.84 -0.33 -42.21
C ASP A 240 -21.38 0.59 -41.13
N THR A 241 -22.62 0.31 -40.70
CA THR A 241 -23.30 1.08 -39.68
C THR A 241 -22.69 0.59 -38.38
N PHE A 242 -22.19 1.49 -37.54
CA PHE A 242 -21.59 1.21 -36.21
C PHE A 242 -22.43 0.32 -35.27
N GLN A 243 -23.65 -0.07 -35.68
CA GLN A 243 -24.57 -0.96 -35.00
C GLN A 243 -24.24 -2.46 -35.11
N ASP A 244 -23.36 -2.88 -36.02
CA ASP A 244 -22.92 -4.29 -36.12
C ASP A 244 -21.71 -4.63 -35.22
N LEU A 245 -21.15 -3.64 -34.51
CA LEU A 245 -20.12 -3.84 -33.49
C LEU A 245 -20.76 -4.43 -32.23
N ILE A 246 -20.75 -5.76 -32.11
CA ILE A 246 -21.13 -6.45 -30.87
C ILE A 246 -20.22 -5.92 -29.74
N PRO A 247 -20.75 -5.27 -28.69
CA PRO A 247 -19.93 -4.73 -27.62
C PRO A 247 -19.17 -5.87 -26.94
N ILE A 248 -17.85 -5.74 -26.88
CA ILE A 248 -16.98 -6.75 -26.26
C ILE A 248 -17.28 -6.78 -24.76
N LYS A 249 -17.82 -7.91 -24.30
CA LYS A 249 -18.21 -8.11 -22.89
C LYS A 249 -17.00 -8.53 -22.05
N ARG A 250 -17.02 -8.13 -20.78
CA ARG A 250 -16.04 -8.58 -19.77
C ARG A 250 -16.15 -10.10 -19.58
N PRO A 251 -15.03 -10.82 -19.46
CA PRO A 251 -15.08 -12.25 -19.21
C PRO A 251 -15.72 -12.54 -17.85
N LEU A 252 -16.69 -13.45 -17.81
CA LEU A 252 -17.37 -13.88 -16.59
C LEU A 252 -16.89 -15.25 -16.12
N TYR A 253 -16.30 -16.04 -17.02
CA TYR A 253 -15.81 -17.38 -16.76
C TYR A 253 -14.31 -17.47 -17.07
N LEU A 254 -13.62 -18.40 -16.41
CA LEU A 254 -12.19 -18.64 -16.67
C LEU A 254 -11.94 -19.12 -18.12
N SER A 255 -12.89 -19.83 -18.74
CA SER A 255 -12.82 -20.19 -20.15
C SER A 255 -12.80 -18.95 -21.06
N ASP A 256 -13.65 -17.97 -20.75
CA ASP A 256 -13.75 -16.74 -21.52
C ASP A 256 -12.50 -15.88 -21.34
N LEU A 257 -11.93 -15.91 -20.14
CA LEU A 257 -10.66 -15.28 -19.83
C LEU A 257 -9.52 -15.88 -20.66
N ILE A 258 -9.38 -17.21 -20.68
CA ILE A 258 -8.36 -17.92 -21.48
C ILE A 258 -8.51 -17.55 -22.96
N GLN A 259 -9.73 -17.63 -23.50
CA GLN A 259 -9.99 -17.25 -24.89
C GLN A 259 -9.70 -15.76 -25.16
N GLY A 260 -10.01 -14.89 -24.19
CA GLY A 260 -9.77 -13.46 -24.29
C GLY A 260 -8.29 -13.10 -24.30
N LEU A 261 -7.48 -13.76 -23.47
CA LEU A 261 -6.02 -13.60 -23.45
C LEU A 261 -5.35 -14.14 -24.73
N GLN A 262 -5.94 -15.16 -25.37
CA GLN A 262 -5.49 -15.67 -26.66
C GLN A 262 -5.96 -14.82 -27.85
N SER A 263 -7.02 -14.04 -27.68
CA SER A 263 -7.64 -13.31 -28.80
C SER A 263 -6.70 -12.31 -29.49
N ASP A 264 -6.87 -12.18 -30.80
CA ASP A 264 -6.14 -11.20 -31.64
C ASP A 264 -6.85 -9.83 -31.69
N ASN A 265 -7.95 -9.68 -30.96
CA ASN A 265 -8.66 -8.41 -30.83
C ASN A 265 -8.08 -7.60 -29.66
N HIS A 266 -7.59 -6.38 -29.96
CA HIS A 266 -6.98 -5.48 -28.99
C HIS A 266 -7.87 -5.22 -27.77
N GLU A 267 -9.12 -4.85 -27.98
CA GLU A 267 -10.06 -4.49 -26.91
C GLU A 267 -10.38 -5.70 -26.04
N ARG A 268 -10.60 -6.87 -26.64
CA ARG A 268 -10.87 -8.11 -25.91
C ARG A 268 -9.67 -8.55 -25.07
N PHE A 269 -8.45 -8.45 -25.62
CA PHE A 269 -7.23 -8.77 -24.89
C PHE A 269 -7.03 -7.84 -23.69
N THR A 270 -7.12 -6.53 -23.91
CA THR A 270 -6.93 -5.51 -22.87
C THR A 270 -7.98 -5.66 -21.76
N LEU A 271 -9.23 -5.87 -22.12
CA LEU A 271 -10.30 -6.10 -21.14
C LEU A 271 -10.07 -7.39 -20.33
N SER A 272 -9.55 -8.44 -20.98
CA SER A 272 -9.27 -9.72 -20.34
C SER A 272 -8.12 -9.62 -19.33
N ILE A 273 -7.02 -8.97 -19.69
CA ILE A 273 -5.88 -8.81 -18.77
C ILE A 273 -6.23 -7.91 -17.58
N ASP A 274 -7.05 -6.88 -17.79
CA ASP A 274 -7.46 -5.95 -16.73
C ASP A 274 -8.43 -6.58 -15.73
N THR A 275 -9.31 -7.47 -16.20
CA THR A 275 -10.30 -8.14 -15.35
C THR A 275 -9.79 -9.42 -14.70
N ALA A 276 -8.73 -10.01 -15.23
CA ALA A 276 -8.19 -11.32 -14.83
C ALA A 276 -7.95 -11.45 -13.30
N ASP A 277 -7.26 -10.49 -12.69
CA ASP A 277 -6.92 -10.51 -11.26
C ASP A 277 -8.19 -10.57 -10.38
N THR A 278 -9.13 -9.66 -10.65
CA THR A 278 -10.40 -9.61 -9.92
C THR A 278 -11.26 -10.86 -10.15
N LEU A 279 -11.28 -11.39 -11.38
CA LEU A 279 -12.06 -12.56 -11.71
C LEU A 279 -11.55 -13.80 -10.96
N ILE A 280 -10.23 -14.03 -10.98
CA ILE A 280 -9.60 -15.18 -10.30
C ILE A 280 -9.80 -15.11 -8.79
N ARG A 281 -9.61 -13.93 -8.19
CA ARG A 281 -9.84 -13.73 -6.74
C ARG A 281 -11.30 -13.96 -6.36
N ASN A 282 -12.27 -13.63 -7.22
CA ASN A 282 -13.69 -13.78 -6.92
C ASN A 282 -14.31 -15.14 -7.33
N GLN A 283 -13.57 -15.96 -8.08
CA GLN A 283 -14.09 -17.23 -8.61
C GLN A 283 -14.32 -18.28 -7.51
N LYS A 284 -15.31 -19.15 -7.71
CA LYS A 284 -15.47 -20.36 -6.89
C LYS A 284 -14.30 -21.33 -7.14
N LEU A 285 -13.75 -21.90 -6.08
CA LEU A 285 -12.53 -22.74 -6.09
C LEU A 285 -12.57 -23.92 -7.08
N ASN A 286 -13.75 -24.50 -7.35
CA ASN A 286 -13.87 -25.72 -8.15
C ASN A 286 -13.35 -25.56 -9.58
N ASP A 287 -13.73 -24.48 -10.27
CA ASP A 287 -13.37 -24.29 -11.68
C ASP A 287 -11.89 -23.90 -11.83
N LEU A 288 -11.37 -23.13 -10.87
CA LEU A 288 -9.97 -22.71 -10.88
C LEU A 288 -9.04 -23.90 -10.71
N SER A 289 -9.35 -24.85 -9.82
CA SER A 289 -8.51 -26.04 -9.60
C SER A 289 -8.30 -26.89 -10.86
N ILE A 290 -9.24 -26.85 -11.81
CA ILE A 290 -9.18 -27.59 -13.08
C ILE A 290 -8.40 -26.80 -14.14
N MET A 291 -8.60 -25.49 -14.21
CA MET A 291 -8.04 -24.62 -15.25
C MET A 291 -6.74 -23.92 -14.85
N ALA A 292 -6.29 -24.01 -13.59
CA ALA A 292 -5.12 -23.29 -13.09
C ALA A 292 -3.83 -23.62 -13.86
N ASP A 293 -3.62 -24.89 -14.19
CA ASP A 293 -2.42 -25.35 -14.92
C ASP A 293 -2.36 -24.78 -16.35
N GLU A 294 -3.49 -24.83 -17.05
CA GLU A 294 -3.61 -24.28 -18.41
C GLU A 294 -3.46 -22.75 -18.40
N LEU A 295 -4.15 -22.08 -17.47
CA LEU A 295 -4.09 -20.63 -17.30
C LEU A 295 -2.66 -20.18 -16.98
N LEU A 296 -1.97 -20.85 -16.06
CA LEU A 296 -0.60 -20.50 -15.69
C LEU A 296 0.38 -20.71 -16.85
N THR A 297 0.25 -21.82 -17.58
CA THR A 297 1.05 -22.09 -18.78
C THR A 297 0.86 -21.01 -19.85
N LEU A 298 -0.39 -20.58 -20.05
CA LEU A 298 -0.73 -19.48 -20.93
C LEU A 298 -0.10 -18.17 -20.46
N LEU A 299 -0.21 -17.84 -19.16
CA LEU A 299 0.33 -16.62 -18.60
C LEU A 299 1.85 -16.55 -18.76
N PHE A 300 2.59 -17.63 -18.52
CA PHE A 300 4.04 -17.65 -18.75
C PHE A 300 4.41 -17.30 -20.19
N ARG A 301 3.68 -17.84 -21.17
CA ARG A 301 3.91 -17.60 -22.60
C ARG A 301 3.30 -16.30 -23.13
N LEU A 302 2.48 -15.61 -22.32
CA LEU A 302 1.78 -14.41 -22.73
C LEU A 302 2.76 -13.27 -23.04
N GLN A 303 2.63 -12.70 -24.23
CA GLN A 303 3.44 -11.58 -24.73
C GLN A 303 2.60 -10.31 -24.89
N ASN A 304 3.25 -9.14 -24.79
CA ASN A 304 2.59 -7.85 -24.96
C ASN A 304 2.40 -7.50 -26.45
N ARG A 305 1.47 -8.19 -27.13
CA ARG A 305 1.20 -8.01 -28.56
C ARG A 305 0.62 -6.63 -28.91
N PHE A 306 -0.01 -6.00 -27.94
CA PHE A 306 -0.83 -4.80 -28.13
C PHE A 306 -0.28 -3.56 -27.42
N ALA A 307 0.95 -3.62 -26.90
CA ALA A 307 1.58 -2.55 -26.13
C ALA A 307 0.70 -2.04 -24.97
N VAL A 308 0.04 -2.96 -24.25
CA VAL A 308 -0.78 -2.63 -23.08
C VAL A 308 0.10 -2.02 -21.99
N GLU A 309 -0.35 -0.91 -21.41
CA GLU A 309 0.33 -0.23 -20.32
C GLU A 309 0.37 -1.11 -19.05
N GLY A 310 1.54 -1.15 -18.40
CA GLY A 310 1.75 -1.96 -17.19
C GLY A 310 1.59 -3.47 -17.41
N PHE A 311 1.68 -3.96 -18.66
CA PHE A 311 1.42 -5.37 -18.98
C PHE A 311 2.18 -6.36 -18.10
N GLY A 312 3.47 -6.09 -17.84
CA GLY A 312 4.27 -6.94 -16.96
C GLY A 312 3.67 -7.03 -15.57
N GLU A 313 3.40 -5.89 -14.94
CA GLU A 313 2.79 -5.84 -13.61
C GLU A 313 1.42 -6.54 -13.57
N LYS A 314 0.55 -6.27 -14.56
CA LYS A 314 -0.75 -6.93 -14.67
C LYS A 314 -0.60 -8.44 -14.80
N LYS A 315 0.27 -8.91 -15.69
CA LYS A 315 0.58 -10.35 -15.87
C LYS A 315 1.02 -10.99 -14.55
N TYR A 316 1.95 -10.38 -13.81
CA TYR A 316 2.45 -10.96 -12.55
C TYR A 316 1.44 -10.85 -11.40
N ARG A 317 0.60 -9.82 -11.36
CA ARG A 317 -0.55 -9.75 -10.42
C ARG A 317 -1.55 -10.87 -10.67
N VAL A 318 -1.82 -11.17 -11.93
CA VAL A 318 -2.70 -12.29 -12.30
C VAL A 318 -2.08 -13.62 -11.88
N ILE A 319 -0.77 -13.83 -12.14
CA ILE A 319 -0.06 -15.03 -11.65
C ILE A 319 -0.14 -15.11 -10.12
N GLN A 320 0.08 -14.00 -9.41
CA GLN A 320 -0.08 -13.93 -7.96
C GLN A 320 -1.48 -14.38 -7.52
N ALA A 321 -2.55 -13.87 -8.15
CA ALA A 321 -3.92 -14.27 -7.83
C ALA A 321 -4.18 -15.77 -8.05
N VAL A 322 -3.61 -16.37 -9.11
CA VAL A 322 -3.69 -17.82 -9.34
C VAL A 322 -3.00 -18.58 -8.21
N VAL A 323 -1.79 -18.17 -7.81
CA VAL A 323 -1.02 -18.83 -6.76
C VAL A 323 -1.65 -18.68 -5.37
N GLU A 324 -2.26 -17.53 -5.09
CA GLU A 324 -2.99 -17.27 -3.84
C GLU A 324 -4.20 -18.21 -3.69
N ARG A 325 -4.95 -18.41 -4.78
CA ARG A 325 -6.17 -19.24 -4.77
C ARG A 325 -5.91 -20.73 -4.97
N GLU A 326 -4.87 -21.11 -5.72
CA GLU A 326 -4.46 -22.49 -5.96
C GLU A 326 -2.95 -22.70 -5.66
N PRO A 327 -2.56 -22.85 -4.38
CA PRO A 327 -1.16 -23.06 -3.98
C PRO A 327 -0.47 -24.29 -4.59
N ARG A 328 -1.21 -25.24 -5.16
CA ARG A 328 -0.63 -26.44 -5.80
C ARG A 328 0.25 -26.09 -7.00
N VAL A 329 -0.02 -24.96 -7.68
CA VAL A 329 0.75 -24.55 -8.85
C VAL A 329 2.12 -23.94 -8.53
N VAL A 330 2.46 -23.72 -7.24
CA VAL A 330 3.77 -23.15 -6.84
C VAL A 330 4.95 -23.95 -7.40
N GLY A 331 4.82 -25.28 -7.46
CA GLY A 331 5.84 -26.14 -8.05
C GLY A 331 6.11 -25.81 -9.52
N GLN A 332 5.08 -25.46 -10.30
CA GLN A 332 5.22 -25.07 -11.71
C GLN A 332 5.87 -23.68 -11.84
N VAL A 333 5.55 -22.75 -10.95
CA VAL A 333 6.20 -21.43 -10.89
C VAL A 333 7.70 -21.59 -10.61
N VAL A 334 8.06 -22.44 -9.65
CA VAL A 334 9.47 -22.75 -9.34
C VAL A 334 10.17 -23.44 -10.50
N ALA A 335 9.51 -24.40 -11.16
CA ALA A 335 10.06 -25.05 -12.34
C ALA A 335 10.31 -24.04 -13.47
N ARG A 336 9.39 -23.09 -13.70
CA ARG A 336 9.56 -22.01 -14.69
C ARG A 336 10.73 -21.10 -14.35
N MET A 337 10.98 -20.80 -13.08
CA MET A 337 12.14 -20.00 -12.69
C MET A 337 13.48 -20.70 -12.94
N LEU A 338 13.51 -22.03 -12.85
CA LEU A 338 14.69 -22.86 -13.10
C LEU A 338 14.91 -23.16 -14.59
N ASP A 339 13.91 -22.89 -15.42
CA ASP A 339 14.00 -23.06 -16.87
C ASP A 339 15.04 -22.12 -17.49
N GLY A 340 15.87 -22.67 -18.38
CA GLY A 340 16.92 -21.94 -19.08
C GLY A 340 16.38 -20.86 -20.01
N GLU A 341 15.17 -21.05 -20.54
CA GLU A 341 14.49 -20.09 -21.43
C GLU A 341 13.86 -18.91 -20.67
N CYS A 342 13.78 -18.98 -19.34
CA CYS A 342 13.23 -17.89 -18.53
C CYS A 342 14.22 -16.74 -18.45
N SER A 343 13.78 -15.53 -18.84
CA SER A 343 14.59 -14.33 -18.75
C SER A 343 14.89 -13.96 -17.28
N LEU A 344 16.00 -13.26 -17.03
CA LEU A 344 16.36 -12.80 -15.69
C LEU A 344 15.26 -11.92 -15.06
N GLY A 345 14.70 -10.99 -15.85
CA GLY A 345 13.60 -10.13 -15.39
C GLY A 345 12.37 -10.93 -15.01
N GLU A 346 11.99 -11.94 -15.79
CA GLU A 346 10.88 -12.83 -15.46
C GLU A 346 11.15 -13.62 -14.17
N ARG A 347 12.37 -14.14 -13.98
CA ARG A 347 12.76 -14.82 -12.73
C ARG A 347 12.61 -13.91 -11.52
N MET A 348 13.09 -12.66 -11.61
CA MET A 348 12.97 -11.68 -10.52
C MET A 348 11.52 -11.40 -10.15
N MET A 349 10.65 -11.23 -11.15
CA MET A 349 9.22 -10.98 -10.92
C MET A 349 8.51 -12.21 -10.34
N LEU A 350 8.83 -13.43 -10.82
CA LEU A 350 8.24 -14.67 -10.28
C LEU A 350 8.67 -14.94 -8.83
N VAL A 351 9.94 -14.66 -8.49
CA VAL A 351 10.44 -14.72 -7.11
C VAL A 351 9.64 -13.78 -6.21
N GLU A 352 9.45 -12.54 -6.67
CA GLU A 352 8.68 -11.53 -5.94
C GLU A 352 7.21 -11.92 -5.76
N VAL A 353 6.59 -12.48 -6.81
CA VAL A 353 5.21 -12.99 -6.76
C VAL A 353 5.06 -14.00 -5.63
N LEU A 354 5.98 -14.95 -5.44
CA LEU A 354 5.88 -15.95 -4.37
C LEU A 354 5.98 -15.31 -2.97
N GLY A 355 6.88 -14.36 -2.78
CA GLY A 355 6.98 -13.62 -1.51
C GLY A 355 5.72 -12.82 -1.21
N LYS A 356 5.22 -12.04 -2.18
CA LYS A 356 3.99 -11.25 -2.04
C LYS A 356 2.75 -12.12 -1.82
N THR A 357 2.65 -13.25 -2.52
CA THR A 357 1.56 -14.23 -2.33
C THR A 357 1.54 -14.74 -0.89
N SER A 358 2.68 -15.11 -0.32
CA SER A 358 2.74 -15.60 1.06
C SER A 358 2.29 -14.55 2.07
N GLN A 359 2.67 -13.30 1.86
CA GLN A 359 2.28 -12.18 2.71
C GLN A 359 0.79 -11.88 2.58
N ALA A 360 0.25 -11.90 1.36
CA ALA A 360 -1.18 -11.72 1.10
C ALA A 360 -2.01 -12.82 1.78
N MET A 361 -1.60 -14.08 1.69
CA MET A 361 -2.27 -15.20 2.35
C MET A 361 -2.11 -15.20 3.88
N ALA A 362 -1.00 -14.66 4.40
CA ALA A 362 -0.78 -14.54 5.85
C ALA A 362 -1.56 -13.38 6.46
N ASN A 363 -1.72 -12.28 5.70
CA ASN A 363 -2.33 -11.02 6.13
C ASN A 363 -3.69 -10.76 5.46
N GLU A 364 -4.36 -11.79 4.91
CA GLU A 364 -5.65 -11.67 4.19
C GLU A 364 -6.71 -11.01 5.09
N LYS A 365 -6.80 -9.68 5.03
CA LYS A 365 -7.82 -8.94 5.77
C LYS A 365 -9.15 -9.46 5.24
N GLU A 366 -10.11 -9.69 6.12
CA GLU A 366 -11.52 -9.78 5.71
C GLU A 366 -11.87 -8.42 5.07
N GLU A 367 -11.46 -8.20 3.83
CA GLU A 367 -12.06 -7.17 2.99
C GLU A 367 -13.50 -7.62 2.84
N GLU A 368 -14.38 -7.01 3.65
CA GLU A 368 -15.80 -7.08 3.40
C GLU A 368 -16.00 -6.72 1.93
N VAL A 369 -16.38 -7.72 1.15
CA VAL A 369 -16.51 -7.67 -0.30
C VAL A 369 -17.50 -6.57 -0.67
N MET A 370 -17.02 -5.33 -0.80
CA MET A 370 -17.81 -4.16 -1.17
C MET A 370 -18.36 -4.26 -2.59
N GLY A 371 -17.81 -5.18 -3.40
CA GLY A 371 -18.32 -5.49 -4.74
C GLY A 371 -19.57 -6.39 -4.78
N VAL A 372 -19.89 -7.14 -3.72
CA VAL A 372 -21.04 -8.08 -3.75
C VAL A 372 -22.27 -7.53 -3.01
N LYS A 373 -22.09 -6.54 -2.13
CA LYS A 373 -23.22 -5.83 -1.50
C LYS A 373 -24.05 -5.08 -2.55
N SER A 374 -23.39 -4.33 -3.44
CA SER A 374 -24.07 -3.64 -4.56
C SER A 374 -24.88 -4.59 -5.46
N TYR A 375 -24.32 -5.74 -5.88
CA TYR A 375 -25.06 -6.69 -6.72
C TYR A 375 -26.25 -7.38 -6.03
N LYS A 376 -26.19 -7.57 -4.70
CA LYS A 376 -27.32 -8.13 -3.93
C LYS A 376 -28.35 -7.07 -3.53
N GLU A 377 -27.95 -5.82 -3.46
CA GLU A 377 -28.83 -4.67 -3.20
C GLU A 377 -29.66 -4.35 -4.45
N ASP A 378 -29.04 -4.38 -5.64
CA ASP A 378 -29.75 -4.20 -6.91
C ASP A 378 -30.81 -5.30 -7.15
N LEU A 379 -30.51 -6.55 -6.78
CA LEU A 379 -31.48 -7.67 -6.83
C LEU A 379 -32.56 -7.61 -5.74
N LYS A 380 -32.32 -6.89 -4.64
CA LYS A 380 -33.33 -6.68 -3.59
C LYS A 380 -34.28 -5.54 -3.94
N GLU A 381 -33.81 -4.51 -4.63
CA GLU A 381 -34.65 -3.42 -5.11
C GLU A 381 -35.69 -3.91 -6.13
N GLU A 382 -35.34 -4.86 -7.02
CA GLU A 382 -36.31 -5.49 -7.92
C GLU A 382 -37.37 -6.34 -7.19
N ASN A 383 -37.07 -6.84 -5.99
CA ASN A 383 -37.98 -7.66 -5.18
C ASN A 383 -38.72 -6.88 -4.07
N ALA A 384 -38.47 -5.56 -3.95
CA ALA A 384 -39.09 -4.71 -2.94
C ALA A 384 -40.59 -4.46 -3.17
N PHE A 385 -41.10 -4.78 -4.37
CA PHE A 385 -42.52 -4.62 -4.72
C PHE A 385 -43.46 -5.58 -3.96
N PHE A 386 -42.95 -6.69 -3.40
CA PHE A 386 -43.78 -7.69 -2.70
C PHE A 386 -43.66 -7.70 -1.17
N SER A 387 -42.83 -6.86 -0.56
CA SER A 387 -42.65 -6.85 0.90
C SER A 387 -43.36 -5.67 1.58
N THR A 388 -44.67 -5.78 1.81
CA THR A 388 -45.36 -4.89 2.74
C THR A 388 -44.92 -5.22 4.17
N GLN A 389 -44.24 -4.28 4.83
CA GLN A 389 -43.90 -4.40 6.26
C GLN A 389 -45.19 -4.46 7.10
N SER A 390 -45.29 -5.52 7.91
CA SER A 390 -46.38 -5.70 8.88
C SER A 390 -46.21 -4.73 10.05
N LEU A 391 -47.29 -4.05 10.44
CA LEU A 391 -47.37 -3.17 11.62
C LEU A 391 -47.07 -3.89 12.96
N PHE A 392 -46.97 -5.22 12.95
CA PHE A 392 -46.66 -6.03 14.14
C PHE A 392 -45.16 -6.31 14.33
N ASP A 393 -44.29 -5.90 13.41
CA ASP A 393 -42.84 -6.18 13.49
C ASP A 393 -42.04 -5.13 14.28
N THR A 394 -42.70 -4.13 14.87
CA THR A 394 -42.02 -3.18 15.77
C THR A 394 -42.11 -3.67 17.23
N PRO A 395 -40.98 -3.99 17.89
CA PRO A 395 -41.03 -4.43 19.27
C PRO A 395 -41.40 -3.26 20.18
N MET A 396 -42.46 -3.47 20.97
CA MET A 396 -42.98 -2.53 21.96
C MET A 396 -41.89 -2.13 22.98
N VAL A 397 -41.58 -0.84 23.05
CA VAL A 397 -40.58 -0.29 23.99
C VAL A 397 -41.20 -0.19 25.38
N ILE A 398 -40.87 -1.14 26.26
CA ILE A 398 -41.19 -1.06 27.69
C ILE A 398 -40.11 -0.21 28.36
N LEU A 399 -40.49 1.02 28.73
CA LEU A 399 -39.70 1.91 29.59
C LEU A 399 -39.63 1.32 31.01
N GLY A 400 -38.50 0.70 31.37
CA GLY A 400 -38.33 0.14 32.72
C GLY A 400 -36.92 -0.35 33.07
N THR A 401 -36.17 0.50 33.78
CA THR A 401 -35.00 0.22 34.63
C THR A 401 -33.66 -0.17 33.98
N LEU A 402 -32.72 0.76 34.08
CA LEU A 402 -31.31 0.70 33.72
C LEU A 402 -30.56 -0.40 34.50
N LYS A 403 -30.34 -1.56 33.87
CA LYS A 403 -29.14 -2.36 34.12
C LYS A 403 -28.09 -1.95 33.11
N ARG A 404 -27.06 -1.19 33.53
CA ARG A 404 -25.85 -0.96 32.72
C ARG A 404 -25.22 -2.32 32.41
N LYS A 405 -25.45 -2.83 31.20
CA LYS A 405 -24.65 -3.91 30.65
C LYS A 405 -23.28 -3.31 30.34
N LEU A 406 -22.25 -3.77 31.06
CA LEU A 406 -20.86 -3.58 30.63
C LEU A 406 -20.76 -4.10 29.20
N SER A 407 -20.38 -3.22 28.26
CA SER A 407 -20.13 -3.63 26.89
C SER A 407 -19.04 -4.70 26.92
N PRO A 408 -19.24 -5.88 26.32
CA PRO A 408 -18.18 -6.87 26.22
C PRO A 408 -17.00 -6.20 25.52
N THR A 409 -15.81 -6.30 26.12
CA THR A 409 -14.56 -5.88 25.50
C THR A 409 -14.49 -6.52 24.12
N LYS A 410 -14.43 -5.70 23.06
CA LYS A 410 -14.16 -6.17 21.70
C LYS A 410 -12.79 -6.84 21.71
N HIS A 411 -12.76 -8.15 21.87
CA HIS A 411 -11.57 -8.93 21.49
C HIS A 411 -11.40 -8.70 19.99
N SER A 412 -10.29 -8.11 19.57
CA SER A 412 -9.93 -8.10 18.16
C SER A 412 -9.96 -9.56 17.68
N LYS A 413 -10.77 -9.84 16.66
CA LYS A 413 -10.76 -11.17 16.05
C LYS A 413 -9.32 -11.40 15.58
N GLY A 414 -8.69 -12.46 16.10
CA GLY A 414 -7.36 -12.85 15.64
C GLY A 414 -7.41 -13.09 14.13
N HIS A 415 -6.41 -12.58 13.43
CA HIS A 415 -6.27 -12.78 12.00
C HIS A 415 -5.99 -14.26 11.69
N VAL A 416 -6.71 -14.85 10.74
CA VAL A 416 -6.46 -16.24 10.33
C VAL A 416 -5.38 -16.23 9.26
N ASN A 417 -4.24 -16.86 9.57
CA ASN A 417 -3.17 -17.03 8.60
C ASN A 417 -3.49 -18.24 7.69
N HIS A 418 -3.98 -17.97 6.48
CA HIS A 418 -4.29 -19.00 5.49
C HIS A 418 -3.03 -19.64 4.87
N PHE A 419 -1.92 -18.89 4.85
CA PHE A 419 -0.63 -19.39 4.36
C PHE A 419 -0.11 -20.58 5.17
N HIS A 420 -0.42 -20.64 6.47
CA HIS A 420 0.03 -21.71 7.36
C HIS A 420 -0.22 -23.12 6.78
N SER A 421 -1.40 -23.37 6.22
CA SER A 421 -1.75 -24.69 5.67
C SER A 421 -0.97 -25.07 4.40
N HIS A 422 -0.41 -24.09 3.71
CA HIS A 422 0.28 -24.25 2.44
C HIS A 422 1.79 -23.97 2.51
N ALA A 423 2.32 -23.58 3.67
CA ALA A 423 3.71 -23.16 3.85
C ALA A 423 4.72 -24.19 3.31
N GLU A 424 4.46 -25.48 3.48
CA GLU A 424 5.33 -26.55 2.96
C GLU A 424 5.41 -26.59 1.42
N ALA A 425 4.29 -26.33 0.75
CA ALA A 425 4.21 -26.28 -0.72
C ALA A 425 4.99 -25.10 -1.31
N PHE A 426 5.15 -24.01 -0.54
CA PHE A 426 5.97 -22.88 -0.95
C PHE A 426 7.44 -23.06 -0.57
N LEU A 427 7.74 -23.28 0.72
CA LEU A 427 9.10 -23.24 1.23
C LEU A 427 9.98 -24.36 0.67
N THR A 428 9.45 -25.56 0.51
CA THR A 428 10.24 -26.72 0.06
C THR A 428 10.81 -26.55 -1.35
N PRO A 429 9.99 -26.27 -2.38
CA PRO A 429 10.52 -26.01 -3.72
C PRO A 429 11.31 -24.70 -3.79
N PHE A 430 10.93 -23.68 -3.00
CA PHE A 430 11.66 -22.40 -2.98
C PHE A 430 13.09 -22.55 -2.45
N LEU A 431 13.30 -23.32 -1.38
CA LEU A 431 14.63 -23.62 -0.85
C LEU A 431 15.51 -24.39 -1.85
N HIS A 432 14.91 -25.11 -2.79
CA HIS A 432 15.64 -25.80 -3.86
C HIS A 432 16.28 -24.81 -4.86
N LEU A 433 15.73 -23.59 -5.01
CA LEU A 433 16.29 -22.57 -5.89
C LEU A 433 17.75 -22.23 -5.56
N PHE A 434 18.09 -22.20 -4.27
CA PHE A 434 19.44 -21.89 -3.77
C PHE A 434 20.46 -23.01 -4.03
N LYS A 435 20.03 -24.18 -4.49
CA LYS A 435 20.92 -25.26 -4.96
C LYS A 435 21.24 -25.14 -6.44
N SER A 436 20.49 -24.33 -7.18
CA SER A 436 20.68 -24.16 -8.63
C SER A 436 21.85 -23.21 -8.91
N PRO A 437 22.78 -23.58 -9.81
CA PRO A 437 23.90 -22.72 -10.18
C PRO A 437 23.42 -21.41 -10.83
N LEU A 438 22.22 -21.39 -11.41
CA LEU A 438 21.64 -20.20 -12.04
C LEU A 438 21.45 -19.07 -11.01
N PHE A 439 20.85 -19.39 -9.86
CA PHE A 439 20.61 -18.42 -8.79
C PHE A 439 21.91 -17.99 -8.12
N LEU A 440 22.86 -18.92 -7.96
CA LEU A 440 24.16 -18.62 -7.37
C LEU A 440 25.03 -17.73 -8.27
N SER A 441 24.91 -17.86 -9.59
CA SER A 441 25.72 -17.07 -10.54
C SER A 441 25.34 -15.58 -10.59
N GLN A 442 24.13 -15.22 -10.15
CA GLN A 442 23.55 -13.89 -10.35
C GLN A 442 23.19 -13.25 -9.00
N PRO A 443 24.03 -12.32 -8.47
CA PRO A 443 23.84 -11.74 -7.13
C PRO A 443 22.52 -10.98 -6.96
N THR A 444 22.03 -10.29 -8.00
CA THR A 444 20.77 -9.54 -7.96
C THR A 444 19.55 -10.46 -7.83
N LEU A 445 19.54 -11.58 -8.55
CA LEU A 445 18.51 -12.60 -8.44
C LEU A 445 18.57 -13.30 -7.08
N LEU A 446 19.78 -13.63 -6.61
CA LEU A 446 20.00 -14.21 -5.29
C LEU A 446 19.48 -13.30 -4.17
N SER A 447 19.83 -12.01 -4.22
CA SER A 447 19.37 -10.98 -3.29
C SER A 447 17.84 -10.94 -3.21
N LYS A 448 17.15 -10.88 -4.35
CA LYS A 448 15.69 -10.90 -4.42
C LYS A 448 15.09 -12.21 -3.90
N ALA A 449 15.72 -13.35 -4.17
CA ALA A 449 15.30 -14.65 -3.68
C ALA A 449 15.44 -14.76 -2.15
N LEU A 450 16.53 -14.25 -1.58
CA LEU A 450 16.74 -14.20 -0.13
C LEU A 450 15.69 -13.31 0.56
N PHE A 451 15.41 -12.14 -0.01
CA PHE A 451 14.34 -11.28 0.49
C PHE A 451 12.98 -12.01 0.47
N SER A 452 12.65 -12.66 -0.64
CA SER A 452 11.39 -13.39 -0.74
C SER A 452 11.33 -14.62 0.18
N LEU A 453 12.47 -15.29 0.43
CA LEU A 453 12.57 -16.33 1.45
C LEU A 453 12.27 -15.79 2.85
N SER A 454 12.77 -14.59 3.17
CA SER A 454 12.49 -13.96 4.47
C SER A 454 11.00 -13.72 4.68
N LEU A 455 10.28 -13.25 3.64
CA LEU A 455 8.82 -13.06 3.67
C LEU A 455 8.08 -14.38 3.83
N LEU A 456 8.52 -15.43 3.14
CA LEU A 456 7.96 -16.77 3.25
C LEU A 456 8.13 -17.36 4.65
N LEU A 457 9.31 -17.20 5.25
CA LEU A 457 9.60 -17.67 6.61
C LEU A 457 8.82 -16.89 7.67
N GLU A 458 8.67 -15.58 7.49
CA GLU A 458 7.83 -14.74 8.34
C GLU A 458 6.36 -15.14 8.26
N SER A 459 5.85 -15.35 7.06
CA SER A 459 4.48 -15.81 6.83
C SER A 459 4.24 -17.21 7.40
N ALA A 460 5.28 -18.06 7.45
CA ALA A 460 5.26 -19.40 8.04
C ALA A 460 5.60 -19.45 9.54
N ALA A 461 5.74 -18.33 10.25
CA ALA A 461 6.32 -18.30 11.61
C ALA A 461 5.64 -19.25 12.61
N ASN A 462 4.33 -19.48 12.48
CA ASN A 462 3.54 -20.35 13.35
C ASN A 462 3.40 -21.80 12.82
N HIS A 463 4.08 -22.18 11.74
CA HIS A 463 3.97 -23.50 11.12
C HIS A 463 4.58 -24.62 11.97
N LEU A 464 3.97 -25.82 11.96
CA LEU A 464 4.42 -26.97 12.75
C LEU A 464 5.87 -27.37 12.41
N GLN A 465 6.24 -27.29 11.13
CA GLN A 465 7.59 -27.63 10.63
C GLN A 465 8.53 -26.42 10.53
N ILE A 466 8.21 -25.26 11.14
CA ILE A 466 9.04 -24.05 11.01
C ILE A 466 10.49 -24.27 11.46
N GLU A 467 10.70 -25.18 12.42
CA GLU A 467 12.03 -25.58 12.88
C GLU A 467 12.84 -26.24 11.78
N LYS A 468 12.24 -27.19 11.06
CA LYS A 468 12.88 -27.89 9.93
C LYS A 468 13.21 -26.90 8.81
N PHE A 469 12.30 -25.99 8.48
CA PHE A 469 12.56 -24.96 7.47
C PHE A 469 13.66 -23.98 7.91
N SER A 470 13.67 -23.59 9.18
CA SER A 470 14.71 -22.72 9.73
C SER A 470 16.08 -23.39 9.72
N GLN A 471 16.15 -24.68 10.06
CA GLN A 471 17.39 -25.46 9.96
C GLN A 471 17.87 -25.58 8.51
N GLN A 472 16.99 -25.88 7.56
CA GLN A 472 17.34 -25.94 6.14
C GLN A 472 17.84 -24.59 5.61
N ALA A 473 17.12 -23.51 5.92
CA ALA A 473 17.52 -22.15 5.54
C ALA A 473 18.86 -21.75 6.19
N PHE A 474 19.11 -22.17 7.44
CA PHE A 474 20.40 -21.95 8.10
C PHE A 474 21.54 -22.71 7.42
N THR A 475 21.35 -23.99 7.08
CA THR A 475 22.38 -24.76 6.35
C THR A 475 22.67 -24.19 4.96
N MET A 476 21.64 -23.67 4.29
CA MET A 476 21.78 -22.95 3.03
C MET A 476 22.60 -21.67 3.22
N TRP A 477 22.26 -20.87 4.24
CA TRP A 477 23.01 -19.66 4.59
C TRP A 477 24.48 -19.98 4.86
N GLN A 478 24.78 -20.97 5.71
CA GLN A 478 26.17 -21.37 6.01
C GLN A 478 26.98 -21.71 4.76
N GLY A 479 26.36 -22.38 3.78
CA GLY A 479 27.01 -22.75 2.52
C GLY A 479 27.32 -21.56 1.60
N LEU A 480 26.61 -20.44 1.75
CA LEU A 480 26.68 -19.29 0.83
C LEU A 480 27.27 -18.02 1.47
N ALA A 481 27.25 -17.91 2.79
CA ALA A 481 27.55 -16.67 3.53
C ALA A 481 28.94 -16.08 3.21
N TYR A 482 29.94 -16.92 2.95
CA TYR A 482 31.30 -16.49 2.66
C TYR A 482 31.57 -16.23 1.17
N SER A 483 30.67 -16.65 0.27
CA SER A 483 30.86 -16.52 -1.17
C SER A 483 30.45 -15.14 -1.71
N TYR A 484 29.63 -14.38 -0.98
CA TYR A 484 29.02 -13.13 -1.46
C TYR A 484 29.31 -11.91 -0.56
N THR A 485 30.40 -11.95 0.22
CA THR A 485 30.75 -10.87 1.17
C THR A 485 30.95 -9.50 0.52
N GLN A 486 31.29 -9.46 -0.77
CA GLN A 486 31.48 -8.22 -1.52
C GLN A 486 30.16 -7.56 -1.97
N ASN A 487 29.04 -8.30 -1.99
CA ASN A 487 27.76 -7.78 -2.44
C ASN A 487 26.88 -7.40 -1.24
N VAL A 488 26.81 -6.10 -0.96
CA VAL A 488 26.10 -5.57 0.22
C VAL A 488 24.61 -5.94 0.22
N GLU A 489 23.94 -5.95 -0.93
CA GLU A 489 22.51 -6.32 -0.99
C GLU A 489 22.28 -7.78 -0.59
N VAL A 490 23.13 -8.68 -1.06
CA VAL A 490 23.07 -10.10 -0.69
C VAL A 490 23.35 -10.28 0.80
N VAL A 491 24.37 -9.58 1.32
CA VAL A 491 24.73 -9.62 2.75
C VAL A 491 23.59 -9.11 3.64
N MET A 492 22.96 -7.98 3.28
CA MET A 492 21.79 -7.45 3.99
C MET A 492 20.64 -8.47 3.97
N ASN A 493 20.33 -9.06 2.81
CA ASN A 493 19.26 -10.03 2.71
C ASN A 493 19.56 -11.35 3.43
N PHE A 494 20.82 -11.75 3.58
CA PHE A 494 21.20 -12.83 4.48
C PHE A 494 20.94 -12.48 5.95
N ALA A 495 21.29 -11.27 6.38
CA ALA A 495 20.97 -10.80 7.73
C ALA A 495 19.44 -10.80 7.98
N PHE A 496 18.65 -10.36 7.00
CA PHE A 496 17.19 -10.46 7.07
C PHE A 496 16.71 -11.91 7.21
N VAL A 497 17.20 -12.84 6.39
CA VAL A 497 16.85 -14.26 6.52
C VAL A 497 17.17 -14.79 7.92
N LEU A 498 18.37 -14.51 8.44
CA LEU A 498 18.79 -14.91 9.79
C LEU A 498 17.83 -14.40 10.87
N SER A 499 17.35 -13.15 10.74
CA SER A 499 16.37 -12.57 11.66
C SER A 499 15.00 -13.25 11.64
N LYS A 500 14.66 -13.98 10.57
CA LYS A 500 13.37 -14.69 10.47
C LYS A 500 13.45 -16.16 10.89
N LEU A 501 14.65 -16.70 11.09
CA LEU A 501 14.83 -18.08 11.54
C LEU A 501 14.30 -18.28 12.95
N LYS A 502 13.55 -19.37 13.16
CA LYS A 502 12.98 -19.72 14.46
C LYS A 502 13.67 -20.96 15.03
N ARG A 503 13.73 -21.03 16.36
CA ARG A 503 14.22 -22.19 17.13
C ARG A 503 15.68 -22.61 16.83
N LEU A 504 16.54 -21.68 16.42
CA LEU A 504 17.98 -21.93 16.28
C LEU A 504 18.63 -22.35 17.62
N THR A 505 19.62 -23.23 17.58
CA THR A 505 20.44 -23.57 18.77
C THR A 505 21.31 -22.37 19.19
N SER A 506 21.74 -22.30 20.45
CA SER A 506 22.60 -21.20 20.93
C SER A 506 23.87 -21.06 20.07
N ALA A 507 24.54 -22.17 19.77
CA ALA A 507 25.72 -22.18 18.91
C ALA A 507 25.46 -21.61 17.50
N GLN A 508 24.28 -21.87 16.92
CA GLN A 508 23.90 -21.31 15.63
C GLN A 508 23.61 -19.81 15.71
N VAL A 509 23.00 -19.36 16.81
CA VAL A 509 22.75 -17.93 17.06
C VAL A 509 24.08 -17.19 17.23
N ASP A 510 25.01 -17.74 18.00
CA ASP A 510 26.34 -17.16 18.21
C ASP A 510 27.11 -17.06 16.89
N GLN A 511 27.10 -18.14 16.07
CA GLN A 511 27.71 -18.13 14.75
C GLN A 511 27.08 -17.08 13.81
N ALA A 512 25.76 -16.91 13.86
CA ALA A 512 25.06 -15.90 13.07
C ALA A 512 25.43 -14.48 13.53
N ILE A 513 25.50 -14.24 14.84
CA ILE A 513 25.90 -12.94 15.41
C ILE A 513 27.34 -12.61 14.99
N GLU A 514 28.27 -13.55 15.16
CA GLU A 514 29.69 -13.36 14.80
C GLU A 514 29.83 -13.01 13.31
N TRP A 515 29.11 -13.72 12.44
CA TRP A 515 29.15 -13.41 11.01
C TRP A 515 28.57 -12.02 10.69
N VAL A 516 27.43 -11.63 11.28
CA VAL A 516 26.85 -10.30 11.04
C VAL A 516 27.80 -9.20 11.52
N ASP A 517 28.43 -9.39 12.69
CA ASP A 517 29.41 -8.45 13.26
C ASP A 517 30.61 -8.27 12.31
N GLN A 518 31.18 -9.37 11.82
CA GLN A 518 32.26 -9.35 10.80
C GLN A 518 31.84 -8.61 9.52
N GLN A 519 30.59 -8.77 9.07
CA GLN A 519 30.10 -8.06 7.88
C GLN A 519 29.86 -6.58 8.13
N VAL A 520 29.42 -6.19 9.33
CA VAL A 520 29.27 -4.78 9.74
C VAL A 520 30.65 -4.10 9.78
N GLU A 521 31.65 -4.76 10.35
CA GLU A 521 33.03 -4.25 10.37
C GLU A 521 33.62 -4.14 8.96
N ALA A 522 33.48 -5.20 8.15
CA ALA A 522 34.02 -5.23 6.78
C ALA A 522 33.36 -4.21 5.85
N ASN A 523 32.07 -3.91 6.06
CA ASN A 523 31.28 -2.98 5.25
C ASN A 523 31.01 -1.65 5.96
N GLY A 524 31.76 -1.29 7.01
CA GLY A 524 31.48 -0.14 7.89
C GLY A 524 31.41 1.24 7.21
N GLY A 525 31.76 1.34 5.92
CA GLY A 525 31.49 2.52 5.10
C GLY A 525 30.05 2.64 4.58
N ASN A 526 29.22 1.61 4.73
CA ASN A 526 27.82 1.60 4.31
C ASN A 526 26.88 1.69 5.52
N GLU A 527 26.30 2.87 5.71
CA GLU A 527 25.40 3.18 6.83
C GLU A 527 24.22 2.21 6.94
N SER A 528 23.61 1.84 5.81
CA SER A 528 22.47 0.90 5.79
C SER A 528 22.85 -0.50 6.30
N MET A 529 24.06 -0.98 5.98
CA MET A 529 24.54 -2.27 6.47
C MET A 529 24.80 -2.24 7.98
N VAL A 530 25.35 -1.12 8.49
CA VAL A 530 25.57 -0.94 9.93
C VAL A 530 24.23 -0.93 10.67
N GLU A 531 23.25 -0.17 10.20
CA GLU A 531 21.91 -0.10 10.81
C GLU A 531 21.21 -1.46 10.82
N VAL A 532 21.11 -2.11 9.65
CA VAL A 532 20.45 -3.42 9.51
C VAL A 532 21.20 -4.47 10.33
N GLY A 533 22.53 -4.52 10.25
CA GLY A 533 23.35 -5.47 11.00
C GLY A 533 23.16 -5.35 12.51
N MET A 534 23.15 -4.13 13.03
CA MET A 534 22.90 -3.86 14.46
C MET A 534 21.51 -4.31 14.91
N LEU A 535 20.47 -4.07 14.09
CA LEU A 535 19.11 -4.54 14.37
C LEU A 535 19.03 -6.07 14.40
N VAL A 536 19.69 -6.75 13.46
CA VAL A 536 19.72 -8.22 13.41
C VAL A 536 20.48 -8.80 14.60
N ILE A 537 21.64 -8.25 14.96
CA ILE A 537 22.40 -8.67 16.15
C ILE A 537 21.54 -8.50 17.41
N TRP A 538 20.88 -7.36 17.56
CA TRP A 538 19.99 -7.10 18.70
C TRP A 538 18.86 -8.13 18.77
N TYR A 539 18.21 -8.42 17.64
CA TYR A 539 17.15 -9.41 17.55
C TYR A 539 17.63 -10.82 17.92
N LEU A 540 18.77 -11.25 17.37
CA LEU A 540 19.37 -12.57 17.64
C LEU A 540 19.76 -12.72 19.11
N ARG A 541 20.35 -11.68 19.73
CA ARG A 541 20.65 -11.67 21.17
C ARG A 541 19.38 -11.74 22.02
N GLY A 542 18.31 -11.05 21.62
CA GLY A 542 17.00 -11.15 22.27
C GLY A 542 16.46 -12.58 22.28
N ILE A 543 16.61 -13.32 21.18
CA ILE A 543 16.24 -14.74 21.12
C ILE A 543 17.11 -15.59 22.06
N ALA A 544 18.42 -15.32 22.12
CA ALA A 544 19.33 -16.06 23.00
C ALA A 544 18.99 -15.87 24.48
N LEU A 545 18.55 -14.67 24.89
CA LEU A 545 18.17 -14.36 26.28
C LEU A 545 16.83 -14.96 26.71
N LEU A 546 15.93 -15.23 25.76
CA LEU A 546 14.61 -15.82 26.04
C LEU A 546 14.64 -17.35 26.20
N LYS A 547 15.77 -17.99 25.87
CA LYS A 547 15.99 -19.43 26.01
C LYS A 547 16.83 -19.72 27.24
#